data_AF-A0A919XMH2-F1
#
_entry.id   AF-A0A919XMH2-F1
#
_cell.length_a   1.000
_cell.length_b   1.000
_cell.length_c   1.000
_cell.angle_alpha   90.00
_cell.angle_beta   90.00
_cell.angle_gamma   90.00
#
_symmetry.space_group_name_H-M   'P 1'
#
loop_
_entity.id
_entity.type
_entity.pdbx_description
1 polymer ?
#
loop_
_entity_poly.entity_id
_entity_poly.type
_entity_poly.pdbx_seq_one_letter_code
_entity_poly.pdbx_strand_id
1 'polypeptide(L)'
;MKRRINSLFTKSILCTICTATILCGSFSYEGSISAVSAATTDIRVSDEEALITNLKAANTRLSEGISSGMINDSMYKDVKASLLGFNVKLEDMAYGDFVSFDSLTEELKTTTNLLNTQIDEILAGYNGYDKFIIPLERDFCMEEFQRFQISVRALSKKGPSSTLNTSSVIMPSSSNKVGRITVRYGRHTYSSMNQVEYDAVMKIVEEAIKDRGTEPFAGKYQAYFFRYLDGDRKTNYEKRGVDYIGLHVAEGSIGELVEAGVPRETIIKAKIAGDVALLLIRGSVDPRNGKPNSAYDTLIDRQGDCDSDAQTILAVFDALGFNTAIIGSPNHADAIIEIDGKWWDFTSDSFLRVDMTQALKRKDIYIHTRPTNGLPIK
;
A
#
# COMPACT_ATOMS: atom_id res chain seq x y z
N MET A 1 52.92 3.43 -30.54
CA MET A 1 51.97 3.12 -31.63
C MET A 1 50.67 2.67 -30.96
N LYS A 2 49.50 3.34 -30.96
CA LYS A 2 48.80 4.24 -31.91
C LYS A 2 48.26 3.57 -33.19
N ARG A 3 46.99 3.11 -33.12
CA ARG A 3 45.89 2.93 -34.12
C ARG A 3 44.83 2.07 -33.38
N ARG A 4 43.56 2.44 -33.11
CA ARG A 4 42.60 3.47 -33.58
C ARG A 4 41.96 3.20 -34.96
N ILE A 5 40.78 2.57 -34.95
CA ILE A 5 39.65 2.64 -35.90
C ILE A 5 38.38 2.46 -35.03
N ASN A 6 37.63 3.53 -34.72
CA ASN A 6 36.32 3.92 -35.30
C ASN A 6 35.29 2.77 -35.34
N SER A 7 34.22 2.75 -34.52
CA SER A 7 33.07 3.68 -34.39
C SER A 7 32.07 3.61 -35.56
N LEU A 8 30.86 3.10 -35.30
CA LEU A 8 29.56 3.50 -35.86
C LEU A 8 28.50 2.47 -35.43
N PHE A 9 27.49 2.91 -34.66
CA PHE A 9 26.06 2.63 -34.89
C PHE A 9 25.24 3.26 -33.76
N THR A 10 24.34 4.17 -34.10
CA THR A 10 23.41 4.80 -33.15
C THR A 10 22.18 5.26 -33.92
N LYS A 11 20.99 5.05 -33.33
CA LYS A 11 19.65 5.48 -33.80
C LYS A 11 19.09 4.75 -35.04
N SER A 12 17.92 4.12 -34.88
CA SER A 12 16.74 4.29 -35.77
C SER A 12 15.57 3.35 -35.39
N ILE A 13 14.78 3.68 -34.36
CA ILE A 13 13.34 3.36 -34.31
C ILE A 13 12.63 4.51 -33.58
N LEU A 14 12.09 5.48 -34.34
CA LEU A 14 11.25 6.57 -33.83
C LEU A 14 10.48 7.21 -35.00
N CYS A 15 9.51 6.48 -35.56
CA CYS A 15 8.57 6.99 -36.56
C CYS A 15 7.35 6.04 -36.68
N THR A 16 6.20 6.57 -37.15
CA THR A 16 4.84 5.98 -37.05
C THR A 16 4.35 5.95 -35.60
N ILE A 17 3.27 6.61 -35.18
CA ILE A 17 2.03 6.96 -35.89
C ILE A 17 1.62 8.42 -35.60
N CYS A 18 1.32 9.21 -36.64
CA CYS A 18 0.58 10.48 -36.50
C CYS A 18 0.02 10.96 -37.86
N THR A 19 -1.24 10.62 -38.18
CA THR A 19 -2.13 11.39 -39.08
C THR A 19 -3.53 10.78 -39.11
N ALA A 20 -4.50 11.42 -38.43
CA ALA A 20 -5.93 11.39 -38.79
C ALA A 20 -6.72 12.41 -37.94
N THR A 21 -6.98 13.60 -38.49
CA THR A 21 -7.97 14.56 -37.94
C THR A 21 -8.44 15.48 -39.07
N ILE A 22 -9.63 16.09 -38.92
CA ILE A 22 -10.22 17.18 -39.76
C ILE A 22 -10.83 16.64 -41.08
N LEU A 23 -12.09 16.85 -41.49
CA LEU A 23 -13.29 17.65 -41.10
C LEU A 23 -14.54 16.84 -41.60
N CYS A 24 -15.84 17.08 -41.31
CA CYS A 24 -16.62 18.09 -40.58
C CYS A 24 -18.00 17.50 -40.17
N GLY A 25 -18.70 18.07 -39.18
CA GLY A 25 -20.14 17.83 -38.99
C GLY A 25 -20.67 18.06 -37.57
N SER A 26 -21.27 19.22 -37.30
CA SER A 26 -21.97 19.49 -36.03
C SER A 26 -23.31 18.76 -35.98
N PHE A 27 -23.40 17.69 -35.16
CA PHE A 27 -24.63 16.97 -34.85
C PHE A 27 -24.82 16.87 -33.32
N SER A 28 -26.08 16.86 -32.89
CA SER A 28 -26.51 16.83 -31.48
C SER A 28 -26.05 15.55 -30.76
N TYR A 29 -25.48 15.72 -29.56
CA TYR A 29 -24.67 14.70 -28.89
C TYR A 29 -25.38 14.05 -27.69
N GLU A 30 -26.35 13.17 -27.96
CA GLU A 30 -26.95 12.27 -26.95
C GLU A 30 -26.83 10.77 -27.30
N GLY A 31 -26.34 10.42 -28.49
CA GLY A 31 -26.25 9.02 -28.98
C GLY A 31 -24.88 8.35 -28.91
N SER A 32 -23.89 8.99 -28.28
CA SER A 32 -22.46 8.70 -28.46
C SER A 32 -21.77 8.00 -27.30
N ILE A 33 -22.34 8.04 -26.08
CA ILE A 33 -21.73 7.44 -24.88
C ILE A 33 -21.73 5.91 -24.95
N SER A 34 -22.77 5.30 -25.52
CA SER A 34 -22.88 3.83 -25.68
C SER A 34 -21.85 3.26 -26.66
N ALA A 35 -21.63 3.94 -27.79
CA ALA A 35 -20.66 3.51 -28.81
C ALA A 35 -19.21 3.65 -28.33
N VAL A 36 -18.89 4.73 -27.60
CA VAL A 36 -17.56 4.90 -26.97
C VAL A 36 -17.36 3.84 -25.88
N SER A 37 -18.37 3.59 -25.04
CA SER A 37 -18.30 2.55 -24.00
C SER A 37 -18.04 1.16 -24.59
N ALA A 38 -18.79 0.76 -25.62
CA ALA A 38 -18.59 -0.50 -26.33
C ALA A 38 -17.18 -0.62 -26.93
N ALA A 39 -16.73 0.40 -27.67
CA ALA A 39 -15.37 0.41 -28.24
C ALA A 39 -14.27 0.37 -27.17
N THR A 40 -14.44 1.04 -26.02
CA THR A 40 -13.49 0.93 -24.90
C THR A 40 -13.52 -0.43 -24.22
N THR A 41 -14.66 -1.12 -24.23
CA THR A 41 -14.78 -2.48 -23.70
C THR A 41 -14.07 -3.47 -24.62
N ASP A 42 -14.31 -3.39 -25.93
CA ASP A 42 -13.67 -4.26 -26.93
C ASP A 42 -12.14 -4.11 -26.91
N ILE A 43 -11.63 -2.87 -26.81
CA ILE A 43 -10.18 -2.61 -26.69
C ILE A 43 -9.62 -3.22 -25.38
N ARG A 44 -10.30 -3.03 -24.24
CA ARG A 44 -9.87 -3.59 -22.94
C ARG A 44 -9.82 -5.12 -22.94
N VAL A 45 -10.85 -5.78 -23.49
CA VAL A 45 -10.88 -7.25 -23.61
C VAL A 45 -9.71 -7.74 -24.48
N SER A 46 -9.40 -7.04 -25.57
CA SER A 46 -8.28 -7.44 -26.45
C SER A 46 -6.90 -7.36 -25.77
N ASP A 47 -6.68 -6.40 -24.86
CA ASP A 47 -5.45 -6.31 -24.07
C ASP A 47 -5.33 -7.45 -23.04
N GLU A 48 -6.43 -7.79 -22.35
CA GLU A 48 -6.45 -8.88 -21.36
C GLU A 48 -6.21 -10.23 -22.02
N GLU A 49 -6.88 -10.50 -23.14
CA GLU A 49 -6.70 -11.73 -23.91
C GLU A 49 -5.27 -11.86 -24.45
N ALA A 50 -4.64 -10.75 -24.86
CA ALA A 50 -3.24 -10.74 -25.28
C ALA A 50 -2.29 -11.11 -24.13
N LEU A 51 -2.47 -10.55 -22.93
CA LEU A 51 -1.66 -10.90 -21.76
C LEU A 51 -1.84 -12.38 -21.36
N ILE A 52 -3.07 -12.89 -21.34
CA ILE A 52 -3.37 -14.30 -21.06
C ILE A 52 -2.75 -15.21 -22.12
N THR A 53 -2.82 -14.82 -23.40
CA THR A 53 -2.22 -15.57 -24.52
C THR A 53 -0.69 -15.61 -24.43
N ASN A 54 -0.05 -14.51 -24.03
CA ASN A 54 1.40 -14.46 -23.82
C ASN A 54 1.85 -15.37 -22.67
N LEU A 55 1.14 -15.35 -21.54
CA LEU A 55 1.43 -16.25 -20.41
C LEU A 55 1.20 -17.72 -20.78
N LYS A 56 0.13 -18.04 -21.53
CA LYS A 56 -0.10 -19.38 -22.11
C LYS A 56 1.09 -19.83 -22.96
N ALA A 57 1.54 -19.00 -23.89
CA ALA A 57 2.66 -19.31 -24.77
C ALA A 57 4.02 -19.42 -24.01
N ALA A 58 4.19 -18.72 -22.88
CA ALA A 58 5.33 -18.89 -22.00
C ALA A 58 5.25 -20.21 -21.21
N ASN A 59 4.08 -20.52 -20.62
CA ASN A 59 3.78 -21.78 -19.93
C ASN A 59 4.01 -23.00 -20.83
N THR A 60 3.51 -22.99 -22.07
CA THR A 60 3.71 -24.09 -23.03
C THR A 60 5.19 -24.33 -23.30
N ARG A 61 5.97 -23.28 -23.62
CA ARG A 61 7.40 -23.42 -23.93
C ARG A 61 8.22 -23.85 -22.72
N LEU A 62 7.86 -23.41 -21.51
CA LEU A 62 8.47 -23.90 -20.28
C LEU A 62 8.16 -25.40 -20.08
N SER A 63 6.91 -25.82 -20.27
CA SER A 63 6.48 -27.23 -20.16
C SER A 63 7.15 -28.15 -21.18
N GLU A 64 7.31 -27.70 -22.43
CA GLU A 64 8.07 -28.40 -23.47
C GLU A 64 9.56 -28.49 -23.11
N GLY A 65 10.15 -27.42 -22.57
CA GLY A 65 11.51 -27.41 -22.06
C GLY A 65 11.70 -28.41 -20.93
N ILE A 66 10.77 -28.46 -19.97
CA ILE A 66 10.77 -29.43 -18.85
C ILE A 66 10.72 -30.86 -19.39
N SER A 67 9.70 -31.16 -20.20
CA SER A 67 9.45 -32.51 -20.75
C SER A 67 10.59 -33.04 -21.63
N SER A 68 11.39 -32.16 -22.22
CA SER A 68 12.56 -32.50 -23.06
C SER A 68 13.90 -32.42 -22.31
N GLY A 69 13.93 -31.89 -21.08
CA GLY A 69 15.15 -31.56 -20.36
C GLY A 69 15.96 -30.39 -20.96
N MET A 70 15.41 -29.65 -21.93
CA MET A 70 16.08 -28.56 -22.67
C MET A 70 15.69 -27.15 -22.16
N ILE A 71 15.70 -26.98 -20.85
CA ILE A 71 15.27 -25.76 -20.16
C ILE A 71 16.39 -24.70 -20.22
N ASN A 72 16.04 -23.44 -20.43
CA ASN A 72 17.01 -22.35 -20.53
C ASN A 72 16.46 -20.99 -20.09
N ASP A 73 17.36 -20.06 -19.81
CA ASP A 73 17.12 -18.67 -19.39
C ASP A 73 15.98 -17.94 -20.14
N SER A 74 15.83 -18.12 -21.45
CA SER A 74 14.84 -17.35 -22.21
C SER A 74 13.41 -17.76 -21.84
N MET A 75 13.20 -19.03 -21.47
CA MET A 75 11.89 -19.53 -21.03
C MET A 75 11.44 -18.85 -19.72
N TYR A 76 12.35 -18.71 -18.75
CA TYR A 76 12.05 -17.99 -17.50
C TYR A 76 11.85 -16.49 -17.73
N LYS A 77 12.68 -15.88 -18.60
CA LYS A 77 12.57 -14.46 -18.96
C LYS A 77 11.22 -14.15 -19.62
N ASP A 78 10.67 -15.07 -20.41
CA ASP A 78 9.36 -14.90 -21.05
C ASP A 78 8.19 -15.07 -20.08
N VAL A 79 8.26 -16.02 -19.12
CA VAL A 79 7.29 -16.10 -18.01
C VAL A 79 7.34 -14.83 -17.16
N LYS A 80 8.54 -14.36 -16.80
CA LYS A 80 8.77 -13.12 -16.05
C LYS A 80 8.23 -11.89 -16.79
N ALA A 81 8.47 -11.75 -18.08
CA ALA A 81 7.96 -10.64 -18.89
C ALA A 81 6.42 -10.65 -18.94
N SER A 82 5.82 -11.84 -19.02
CA SER A 82 4.36 -12.01 -18.99
C SER A 82 3.77 -11.59 -17.63
N LEU A 83 4.36 -12.06 -16.51
CA LEU A 83 3.94 -11.67 -15.16
C LEU A 83 4.14 -10.17 -14.87
N LEU A 84 5.21 -9.55 -15.38
CA LEU A 84 5.43 -8.10 -15.25
C LEU A 84 4.39 -7.29 -16.05
N GLY A 85 4.07 -7.72 -17.28
CA GLY A 85 3.01 -7.08 -18.06
C GLY A 85 1.64 -7.15 -17.37
N PHE A 86 1.38 -8.27 -16.67
CA PHE A 86 0.22 -8.43 -15.82
C PHE A 86 0.23 -7.53 -14.56
N ASN A 87 1.36 -7.40 -13.86
CA ASN A 87 1.47 -6.50 -12.71
C ASN A 87 1.17 -5.04 -13.11
N VAL A 88 1.80 -4.54 -14.19
CA VAL A 88 1.55 -3.19 -14.72
C VAL A 88 0.08 -3.00 -15.09
N LYS A 89 -0.54 -3.98 -15.76
CA LYS A 89 -1.96 -3.89 -16.13
C LYS A 89 -2.90 -3.90 -14.91
N LEU A 90 -2.57 -4.65 -13.85
CA LEU A 90 -3.35 -4.62 -12.61
C LEU A 90 -3.19 -3.29 -11.84
N GLU A 91 -2.01 -2.67 -11.88
CA GLU A 91 -1.78 -1.34 -11.30
C GLU A 91 -2.59 -0.25 -12.04
N ASP A 92 -2.76 -0.37 -13.35
CA ASP A 92 -3.55 0.54 -14.19
C ASP A 92 -5.09 0.33 -14.11
N MET A 93 -5.57 -0.74 -13.47
CA MET A 93 -7.00 -1.12 -13.50
C MET A 93 -7.75 -0.79 -12.22
N ALA A 94 -8.93 -0.17 -12.37
CA ALA A 94 -9.88 -0.02 -11.28
C ALA A 94 -10.42 -1.38 -10.82
N TYR A 95 -10.60 -1.54 -9.51
CA TYR A 95 -11.10 -2.77 -8.89
C TYR A 95 -12.42 -3.26 -9.51
N GLY A 96 -12.37 -4.42 -10.17
CA GLY A 96 -13.55 -5.13 -10.69
C GLY A 96 -13.70 -5.17 -12.22
N ASP A 97 -12.84 -4.49 -12.98
CA ASP A 97 -12.96 -4.40 -14.45
C ASP A 97 -12.35 -5.57 -15.24
N PHE A 98 -11.68 -6.54 -14.59
CA PHE A 98 -10.98 -7.65 -15.26
C PHE A 98 -11.95 -8.75 -15.72
N VAL A 99 -12.21 -8.83 -17.02
CA VAL A 99 -13.27 -9.67 -17.61
C VAL A 99 -12.89 -11.16 -17.61
N SER A 100 -11.60 -11.47 -17.78
CA SER A 100 -11.11 -12.85 -17.99
C SER A 100 -10.51 -13.53 -16.74
N PHE A 101 -11.02 -13.18 -15.56
CA PHE A 101 -10.38 -13.49 -14.27
C PHE A 101 -10.16 -14.98 -14.00
N ASP A 102 -11.11 -15.84 -14.38
CA ASP A 102 -11.00 -17.29 -14.19
C ASP A 102 -9.94 -17.91 -15.12
N SER A 103 -9.85 -17.46 -16.38
CA SER A 103 -8.80 -17.94 -17.30
C SER A 103 -7.41 -17.46 -16.87
N LEU A 104 -7.30 -16.27 -16.29
CA LEU A 104 -6.04 -15.81 -15.69
C LEU A 104 -5.66 -16.70 -14.50
N THR A 105 -6.61 -16.95 -13.59
CA THR A 105 -6.41 -17.77 -12.39
C THR A 105 -5.94 -19.19 -12.73
N GLU A 106 -6.48 -19.81 -13.78
CA GLU A 106 -6.09 -21.17 -14.19
C GLU A 106 -4.69 -21.21 -14.81
N GLU A 107 -4.31 -20.20 -15.61
CA GLU A 107 -2.95 -20.11 -16.15
C GLU A 107 -1.90 -19.91 -15.06
N LEU A 108 -2.22 -19.16 -14.00
CA LEU A 108 -1.33 -19.01 -12.86
C LEU A 108 -1.12 -20.33 -12.11
N LYS A 109 -2.17 -21.16 -11.93
CA LYS A 109 -1.99 -22.51 -11.37
C LYS A 109 -1.05 -23.33 -12.24
N THR A 110 -1.21 -23.25 -13.56
CA THR A 110 -0.33 -23.93 -14.53
C THR A 110 1.12 -23.46 -14.38
N THR A 111 1.38 -22.15 -14.35
CA THR A 111 2.72 -21.60 -14.07
C THR A 111 3.28 -22.08 -12.74
N THR A 112 2.46 -22.09 -11.67
CA THR A 112 2.86 -22.59 -10.33
C THR A 112 3.33 -24.02 -10.40
N ASN A 113 2.55 -24.88 -11.05
CA ASN A 113 2.79 -26.31 -11.12
C ASN A 113 4.06 -26.60 -11.92
N LEU A 114 4.26 -25.94 -13.07
CA LEU A 114 5.47 -26.09 -13.88
C LEU A 114 6.75 -25.66 -13.12
N LEU A 115 6.71 -24.51 -12.44
CA LEU A 115 7.82 -24.02 -11.62
C LEU A 115 8.12 -24.94 -10.42
N ASN A 116 7.10 -25.62 -9.88
CA ASN A 116 7.26 -26.55 -8.77
C ASN A 116 7.74 -27.95 -9.21
N THR A 117 7.20 -28.53 -10.29
CA THR A 117 7.63 -29.84 -10.81
C THR A 117 9.11 -29.86 -11.14
N GLN A 118 9.65 -28.75 -11.66
CA GLN A 118 11.09 -28.60 -11.85
C GLN A 118 11.92 -28.73 -10.57
N ILE A 119 11.41 -28.32 -9.41
CA ILE A 119 12.14 -28.41 -8.15
C ILE A 119 12.44 -29.87 -7.86
N ASP A 120 11.42 -30.72 -7.98
CA ASP A 120 11.54 -32.16 -7.69
C ASP A 120 12.46 -32.86 -8.71
N GLU A 121 12.36 -32.52 -10.00
CA GLU A 121 13.21 -33.10 -11.06
C GLU A 121 14.68 -32.64 -10.97
N ILE A 122 14.94 -31.35 -10.68
CA ILE A 122 16.30 -30.83 -10.49
C ILE A 122 16.93 -31.45 -9.23
N LEU A 123 16.18 -31.54 -8.13
CA LEU A 123 16.66 -32.16 -6.88
C LEU A 123 16.91 -33.66 -7.02
N ALA A 124 16.17 -34.35 -7.91
CA ALA A 124 16.38 -35.77 -8.19
C ALA A 124 17.53 -36.05 -9.16
N GLY A 125 17.88 -35.11 -10.06
CA GLY A 125 18.73 -35.40 -11.23
C GLY A 125 20.10 -34.70 -11.33
N TYR A 126 20.32 -33.54 -10.73
CA TYR A 126 21.44 -32.66 -11.13
C TYR A 126 22.69 -32.67 -10.22
N ASN A 127 23.74 -33.36 -10.68
CA ASN A 127 25.11 -33.31 -10.13
C ASN A 127 26.04 -32.46 -11.03
N GLY A 128 25.86 -31.13 -11.06
CA GLY A 128 26.60 -30.23 -11.98
C GLY A 128 26.87 -28.82 -11.42
N TYR A 129 27.75 -28.07 -12.10
CA TYR A 129 28.33 -26.80 -11.62
C TYR A 129 27.58 -25.50 -12.01
N ASP A 130 26.53 -25.56 -12.84
CA ASP A 130 25.71 -24.38 -13.24
C ASP A 130 24.73 -23.92 -12.13
N LYS A 131 25.27 -23.77 -10.92
CA LYS A 131 24.53 -23.78 -9.66
C LYS A 131 23.93 -22.44 -9.22
N PHE A 132 24.10 -21.37 -10.02
CA PHE A 132 23.93 -19.99 -9.52
C PHE A 132 22.98 -19.08 -10.32
N ILE A 133 22.75 -19.30 -11.62
CA ILE A 133 21.91 -18.39 -12.43
C ILE A 133 20.43 -18.77 -12.32
N ILE A 134 20.10 -20.05 -12.54
CA ILE A 134 18.72 -20.57 -12.51
C ILE A 134 18.03 -20.30 -11.14
N PRO A 135 18.67 -20.48 -9.96
CA PRO A 135 18.02 -20.18 -8.68
C PRO A 135 17.66 -18.70 -8.50
N LEU A 136 18.50 -17.76 -8.98
CA LEU A 136 18.26 -16.32 -8.81
C LEU A 136 17.10 -15.82 -9.68
N GLU A 137 17.01 -16.27 -10.93
CA GLU A 137 15.86 -15.92 -11.78
C GLU A 137 14.57 -16.63 -11.32
N ARG A 138 14.67 -17.86 -10.80
CA ARG A 138 13.56 -18.58 -10.16
C ARG A 138 13.01 -17.85 -8.94
N ASP A 139 13.85 -17.50 -7.97
CA ASP A 139 13.37 -16.90 -6.71
C ASP A 139 12.70 -15.55 -6.98
N PHE A 140 13.21 -14.78 -7.96
CA PHE A 140 12.54 -13.59 -8.47
C PHE A 140 11.18 -13.90 -9.12
N CYS A 141 11.10 -14.93 -9.98
CA CYS A 141 9.83 -15.33 -10.59
C CYS A 141 8.81 -15.76 -9.54
N MET A 142 9.24 -16.47 -8.48
CA MET A 142 8.38 -16.85 -7.36
C MET A 142 7.93 -15.64 -6.52
N GLU A 143 8.80 -14.64 -6.28
CA GLU A 143 8.39 -13.40 -5.61
C GLU A 143 7.34 -12.61 -6.40
N GLU A 144 7.58 -12.34 -7.69
CA GLU A 144 6.62 -11.62 -8.54
C GLU A 144 5.33 -12.41 -8.72
N PHE A 145 5.42 -13.73 -8.84
CA PHE A 145 4.26 -14.61 -8.91
C PHE A 145 3.45 -14.64 -7.60
N GLN A 146 4.11 -14.63 -6.44
CA GLN A 146 3.44 -14.50 -5.14
C GLN A 146 2.75 -13.14 -5.00
N ARG A 147 3.41 -12.04 -5.37
CA ARG A 147 2.80 -10.70 -5.41
C ARG A 147 1.56 -10.70 -6.30
N PHE A 148 1.66 -11.28 -7.49
CA PHE A 148 0.54 -11.36 -8.41
C PHE A 148 -0.61 -12.22 -7.86
N GLN A 149 -0.33 -13.39 -7.27
CA GLN A 149 -1.35 -14.20 -6.59
C GLN A 149 -2.03 -13.45 -5.43
N ILE A 150 -1.31 -12.57 -4.73
CA ILE A 150 -1.87 -11.72 -3.67
C ILE A 150 -2.84 -10.69 -4.28
N SER A 151 -2.42 -9.95 -5.31
CA SER A 151 -3.29 -8.98 -6.02
C SER A 151 -4.53 -9.66 -6.61
N VAL A 152 -4.34 -10.79 -7.28
CA VAL A 152 -5.41 -11.64 -7.84
C VAL A 152 -6.36 -12.10 -6.72
N ARG A 153 -5.88 -12.60 -5.57
CA ARG A 153 -6.77 -12.98 -4.45
C ARG A 153 -7.47 -11.80 -3.79
N ALA A 154 -6.88 -10.60 -3.82
CA ALA A 154 -7.53 -9.38 -3.34
C ALA A 154 -8.67 -8.94 -4.28
N LEU A 155 -8.51 -9.13 -5.59
CA LEU A 155 -9.53 -8.89 -6.61
C LEU A 155 -10.63 -9.97 -6.63
N SER A 156 -10.26 -11.26 -6.49
CA SER A 156 -11.21 -12.38 -6.52
C SER A 156 -12.13 -12.42 -5.32
N LYS A 157 -11.63 -11.99 -4.16
CA LYS A 157 -12.46 -11.81 -2.97
C LYS A 157 -13.27 -10.53 -3.13
N LYS A 158 -14.50 -10.69 -3.63
CA LYS A 158 -15.66 -9.99 -3.04
C LYS A 158 -15.85 -10.43 -1.57
N GLY A 159 -14.85 -10.16 -0.73
CA GLY A 159 -15.12 -9.70 0.62
C GLY A 159 -15.87 -8.36 0.53
N PRO A 160 -16.40 -7.83 1.63
CA PRO A 160 -16.98 -6.49 1.60
C PRO A 160 -15.91 -5.55 1.04
N SER A 161 -16.28 -4.78 0.01
CA SER A 161 -15.46 -3.67 -0.46
C SER A 161 -15.08 -2.86 0.77
N SER A 162 -13.79 -2.84 1.10
CA SER A 162 -13.26 -1.94 2.13
C SER A 162 -13.12 -0.52 1.56
N THR A 163 -14.11 -0.08 0.77
CA THR A 163 -14.72 1.23 0.99
C THR A 163 -14.80 1.42 2.50
N LEU A 164 -13.83 2.15 3.04
CA LEU A 164 -13.82 2.66 4.40
C LEU A 164 -15.20 3.23 4.61
N ASN A 165 -15.98 2.60 5.49
CA ASN A 165 -17.35 3.00 5.70
C ASN A 165 -17.34 4.27 6.56
N THR A 166 -17.10 5.40 5.89
CA THR A 166 -17.00 6.76 6.45
C THR A 166 -18.31 7.25 7.04
N SER A 167 -19.37 6.43 7.01
CA SER A 167 -20.65 6.65 7.67
C SER A 167 -20.58 6.82 9.20
N SER A 168 -19.39 6.70 9.82
CA SER A 168 -19.13 7.08 11.21
C SER A 168 -18.07 8.19 11.38
N VAL A 169 -17.89 9.07 10.38
CA VAL A 169 -17.23 10.36 10.62
C VAL A 169 -18.03 11.08 11.71
N ILE A 170 -17.37 11.38 12.84
CA ILE A 170 -17.94 12.17 13.92
C ILE A 170 -18.10 13.59 13.37
N MET A 171 -19.27 13.86 12.78
CA MET A 171 -19.56 15.15 12.19
C MET A 171 -19.47 16.24 13.27
N PRO A 172 -18.66 17.30 13.06
CA PRO A 172 -18.64 18.43 13.98
C PRO A 172 -20.03 19.02 14.12
N SER A 173 -20.44 19.30 15.35
CA SER A 173 -21.52 20.26 15.54
C SER A 173 -21.06 21.63 15.04
N SER A 174 -21.98 22.43 14.50
CA SER A 174 -21.68 23.77 13.95
C SER A 174 -21.18 24.79 14.99
N SER A 175 -21.05 24.39 16.25
CA SER A 175 -20.48 25.19 17.35
C SER A 175 -19.05 24.80 17.75
N ASN A 176 -18.41 23.84 17.08
CA ASN A 176 -17.02 23.43 17.36
C ASN A 176 -16.01 24.52 16.93
N LYS A 177 -15.87 25.57 17.74
CA LYS A 177 -14.87 26.65 17.55
C LYS A 177 -13.80 26.64 18.64
N VAL A 178 -12.56 26.80 18.21
CA VAL A 178 -11.38 26.99 19.07
C VAL A 178 -10.74 28.32 18.69
N GLY A 179 -10.99 29.35 19.52
CA GLY A 179 -10.62 30.72 19.21
C GLY A 179 -11.32 31.21 17.94
N ARG A 180 -10.55 31.39 16.85
CA ARG A 180 -11.06 31.83 15.54
C ARG A 180 -11.23 30.68 14.52
N ILE A 181 -10.79 29.47 14.86
CA ILE A 181 -10.82 28.30 13.98
C ILE A 181 -12.08 27.49 14.25
N THR A 182 -12.80 27.12 13.20
CA THR A 182 -13.91 26.17 13.23
C THR A 182 -13.33 24.79 12.89
N VAL A 183 -13.37 23.88 13.85
CA VAL A 183 -12.68 22.57 13.78
C VAL A 183 -13.65 21.43 13.51
N ARG A 184 -13.20 20.44 12.75
CA ARG A 184 -13.98 19.26 12.38
C ARG A 184 -14.02 18.20 13.49
N TYR A 185 -12.97 18.09 14.28
CA TYR A 185 -12.82 17.04 15.27
C TYR A 185 -12.53 17.62 16.66
N GLY A 186 -13.50 17.47 17.57
CA GLY A 186 -13.36 17.86 18.96
C GLY A 186 -12.96 19.32 19.18
N ARG A 187 -11.74 19.50 19.66
CA ARG A 187 -11.08 20.81 19.86
C ARG A 187 -9.72 20.88 19.15
N HIS A 188 -9.46 20.01 18.19
CA HIS A 188 -8.16 19.91 17.54
C HIS A 188 -8.03 20.92 16.40
N THR A 189 -7.12 21.87 16.57
CA THR A 189 -6.66 22.78 15.51
C THR A 189 -5.42 22.26 14.79
N TYR A 190 -4.85 21.14 15.23
CA TYR A 190 -3.56 20.60 14.77
C TYR A 190 -2.42 21.64 14.83
N SER A 191 -2.45 22.44 15.90
CA SER A 191 -1.70 23.69 16.15
C SER A 191 -1.76 24.77 15.05
N SER A 192 -2.64 24.66 14.06
CA SER A 192 -2.84 25.68 13.03
C SER A 192 -3.09 27.05 13.66
N MET A 193 -2.42 28.09 13.17
CA MET A 193 -2.52 29.46 13.68
C MET A 193 -3.82 30.15 13.24
N ASN A 194 -4.41 29.72 12.13
CA ASN A 194 -5.63 30.28 11.55
C ASN A 194 -6.43 29.25 10.73
N GLN A 195 -7.61 29.65 10.23
CA GLN A 195 -8.51 28.78 9.47
C GLN A 195 -7.90 28.31 8.13
N VAL A 196 -7.07 29.12 7.47
CA VAL A 196 -6.50 28.78 6.15
C VAL A 196 -5.50 27.63 6.29
N GLU A 197 -4.65 27.67 7.31
CA GLU A 197 -3.74 26.57 7.65
C GLU A 197 -4.52 25.30 8.02
N TYR A 198 -5.56 25.43 8.85
CA TYR A 198 -6.41 24.32 9.26
C TYR A 198 -7.10 23.64 8.07
N ASP A 199 -7.69 24.44 7.18
CA ASP A 199 -8.38 23.94 5.99
C ASP A 199 -7.40 23.30 4.99
N ALA A 200 -6.17 23.83 4.89
CA ALA A 200 -5.11 23.24 4.06
C ALA A 200 -4.63 21.88 4.60
N VAL A 201 -4.38 21.79 5.92
CA VAL A 201 -4.06 20.51 6.60
C VAL A 201 -5.16 19.49 6.37
N MET A 202 -6.41 19.86 6.66
CA MET A 202 -7.52 18.91 6.55
C MET A 202 -7.79 18.48 5.11
N LYS A 203 -7.61 19.37 4.13
CA LYS A 203 -7.71 19.02 2.72
C LYS A 203 -6.67 17.96 2.32
N ILE A 204 -5.39 18.14 2.69
CA ILE A 204 -4.32 17.19 2.38
C ILE A 204 -4.60 15.81 3.02
N VAL A 205 -5.07 15.80 4.28
CA VAL A 205 -5.45 14.58 5.00
C VAL A 205 -6.62 13.87 4.32
N GLU A 206 -7.66 14.59 3.92
CA GLU A 206 -8.84 14.02 3.26
C GLU A 206 -8.55 13.52 1.85
N GLU A 207 -7.71 14.22 1.08
CA GLU A 207 -7.21 13.76 -0.22
C GLU A 207 -6.37 12.50 -0.07
N ALA A 208 -5.41 12.45 0.88
CA ALA A 208 -4.58 11.27 1.11
C ALA A 208 -5.37 10.04 1.60
N ILE A 209 -6.39 10.22 2.45
CA ILE A 209 -7.29 9.13 2.88
C ILE A 209 -8.14 8.62 1.71
N LYS A 210 -8.61 9.52 0.84
CA LYS A 210 -9.45 9.18 -0.32
C LYS A 210 -8.65 8.44 -1.40
N ASP A 211 -7.46 8.95 -1.75
CA ASP A 211 -6.61 8.39 -2.80
C ASP A 211 -6.11 6.98 -2.42
N ARG A 212 -5.94 6.74 -1.10
CA ARG A 212 -5.66 5.41 -0.53
C ARG A 212 -6.77 4.36 -0.68
N GLY A 213 -7.92 4.71 -1.27
CA GLY A 213 -9.17 3.96 -1.20
C GLY A 213 -9.12 2.44 -1.39
N THR A 214 -8.20 1.91 -2.20
CA THR A 214 -8.00 0.46 -2.41
C THR A 214 -6.54 -0.02 -2.34
N GLU A 215 -5.59 0.85 -1.94
CA GLU A 215 -4.17 0.48 -1.92
C GLU A 215 -3.84 -0.57 -0.83
N PRO A 216 -2.84 -1.45 -1.07
CA PRO A 216 -2.32 -2.36 -0.05
C PRO A 216 -1.77 -1.65 1.20
N PHE A 217 -2.50 -1.71 2.31
CA PHE A 217 -1.95 -1.34 3.62
C PHE A 217 -0.75 -2.24 3.97
N ALA A 218 0.26 -1.70 4.64
CA ALA A 218 1.57 -2.32 4.84
C ALA A 218 2.36 -2.69 3.54
N GLY A 219 1.93 -2.20 2.37
CA GLY A 219 2.64 -2.33 1.10
C GLY A 219 3.02 -3.77 0.76
N LYS A 220 4.31 -4.02 0.48
CA LYS A 220 4.82 -5.36 0.13
C LYS A 220 4.61 -6.45 1.19
N TYR A 221 4.22 -6.09 2.42
CA TYR A 221 3.97 -7.04 3.50
C TYR A 221 2.47 -7.31 3.76
N GLN A 222 1.53 -6.70 3.01
CA GLN A 222 0.08 -6.80 3.27
C GLN A 222 -0.41 -8.23 3.51
N ALA A 223 0.01 -9.19 2.67
CA ALA A 223 -0.42 -10.59 2.80
C ALA A 223 -0.01 -11.23 4.14
N TYR A 224 1.12 -10.81 4.72
CA TYR A 224 1.57 -11.28 6.03
C TYR A 224 0.78 -10.65 7.18
N PHE A 225 0.33 -9.40 7.04
CA PHE A 225 -0.60 -8.80 8.01
C PHE A 225 -1.92 -9.56 8.03
N PHE A 226 -2.50 -9.89 6.87
CA PHE A 226 -3.73 -10.70 6.82
C PHE A 226 -3.51 -12.11 7.39
N ARG A 227 -2.42 -12.79 7.05
CA ARG A 227 -2.07 -14.10 7.63
C ARG A 227 -1.91 -14.04 9.15
N TYR A 228 -1.26 -13.01 9.67
CA TYR A 228 -1.10 -12.81 11.11
C TYR A 228 -2.46 -12.58 11.81
N LEU A 229 -3.34 -11.79 11.20
CA LEU A 229 -4.74 -11.60 11.63
C LEU A 229 -5.58 -12.88 11.52
N ASP A 230 -5.25 -13.79 10.60
CA ASP A 230 -5.86 -15.12 10.45
C ASP A 230 -5.28 -16.18 11.41
N GLY A 231 -4.31 -15.80 12.26
CA GLY A 231 -3.72 -16.66 13.30
C GLY A 231 -2.34 -17.26 12.96
N ASP A 232 -1.79 -16.99 11.78
CA ASP A 232 -0.46 -17.45 11.38
C ASP A 232 0.66 -16.72 12.17
N ARG A 233 1.79 -17.38 12.42
CA ARG A 233 2.86 -16.87 13.30
C ARG A 233 4.23 -17.16 12.71
N LYS A 234 5.17 -16.21 12.87
CA LYS A 234 6.55 -16.33 12.35
C LYS A 234 7.25 -17.61 12.82
N THR A 235 6.89 -18.12 14.00
CA THR A 235 7.42 -19.37 14.59
C THR A 235 7.09 -20.64 13.81
N ASN A 236 6.13 -20.58 12.88
CA ASN A 236 5.77 -21.68 11.98
C ASN A 236 6.79 -21.85 10.83
N TYR A 237 7.73 -20.91 10.67
CA TYR A 237 8.63 -20.81 9.51
C TYR A 237 10.11 -20.73 9.93
N GLU A 238 11.00 -21.08 9.01
CA GLU A 238 12.44 -20.97 9.21
C GLU A 238 12.86 -19.51 9.47
N LYS A 239 13.69 -19.30 10.49
CA LYS A 239 14.23 -17.97 10.82
C LYS A 239 14.95 -17.37 9.62
N ARG A 240 14.59 -16.14 9.27
CA ARG A 240 15.07 -15.37 8.10
C ARG A 240 14.51 -15.79 6.73
N GLY A 241 13.62 -16.79 6.65
CA GLY A 241 12.80 -16.99 5.45
C GLY A 241 11.84 -15.81 5.20
N VAL A 242 11.37 -15.65 3.97
CA VAL A 242 10.49 -14.52 3.58
C VAL A 242 9.21 -14.50 4.44
N ASP A 243 8.61 -15.67 4.68
CA ASP A 243 7.46 -15.83 5.58
C ASP A 243 7.74 -15.39 7.02
N TYR A 244 8.89 -15.79 7.56
CA TYR A 244 9.32 -15.39 8.90
C TYR A 244 9.49 -13.87 8.99
N ILE A 245 10.12 -13.25 8.00
CA ILE A 245 10.35 -11.79 7.97
C ILE A 245 9.02 -11.05 7.86
N GLY A 246 8.16 -11.43 6.92
CA GLY A 246 6.86 -10.79 6.72
C GLY A 246 5.95 -10.88 7.95
N LEU A 247 5.84 -12.07 8.56
CA LEU A 247 5.06 -12.26 9.79
C LEU A 247 5.70 -11.58 11.00
N HIS A 248 7.03 -11.44 11.04
CA HIS A 248 7.70 -10.69 12.10
C HIS A 248 7.42 -9.18 12.00
N VAL A 249 7.36 -8.61 10.80
CA VAL A 249 6.94 -7.21 10.59
C VAL A 249 5.48 -7.01 10.99
N ALA A 250 4.58 -7.91 10.59
CA ALA A 250 3.17 -7.86 10.99
C ALA A 250 3.00 -7.91 12.51
N GLU A 251 3.66 -8.86 13.18
CA GLU A 251 3.65 -9.00 14.63
C GLU A 251 4.26 -7.77 15.34
N GLY A 252 5.36 -7.21 14.84
CA GLY A 252 5.97 -6.01 15.41
C GLY A 252 5.10 -4.75 15.26
N SER A 253 4.25 -4.70 14.23
CA SER A 253 3.38 -3.54 13.95
C SER A 253 2.04 -3.61 14.67
N ILE A 254 1.34 -4.77 14.62
CA ILE A 254 -0.04 -4.93 15.12
C ILE A 254 -0.19 -6.05 16.17
N GLY A 255 0.91 -6.65 16.64
CA GLY A 255 0.87 -7.78 17.57
C GLY A 255 0.11 -7.47 18.86
N GLU A 256 0.43 -6.38 19.55
CA GLU A 256 -0.24 -6.02 20.80
C GLU A 256 -1.75 -5.74 20.61
N LEU A 257 -2.17 -5.21 19.45
CA LEU A 257 -3.59 -5.03 19.12
C LEU A 257 -4.31 -6.38 19.01
N VAL A 258 -3.68 -7.37 18.35
CA VAL A 258 -4.22 -8.73 18.23
C VAL A 258 -4.27 -9.42 19.60
N GLU A 259 -3.22 -9.30 20.40
CA GLU A 259 -3.17 -9.86 21.76
C GLU A 259 -4.19 -9.21 22.70
N ALA A 260 -4.47 -7.91 22.55
CA ALA A 260 -5.51 -7.20 23.30
C ALA A 260 -6.94 -7.47 22.81
N GLY A 261 -7.12 -8.36 21.82
CA GLY A 261 -8.43 -8.78 21.30
C GLY A 261 -9.14 -7.72 20.44
N VAL A 262 -8.41 -6.74 19.89
CA VAL A 262 -9.00 -5.68 19.07
C VAL A 262 -9.62 -6.29 17.80
N PRO A 263 -10.86 -5.92 17.41
CA PRO A 263 -11.51 -6.49 16.22
C PRO A 263 -10.69 -6.27 14.93
N ARG A 264 -10.63 -7.29 14.07
CA ARG A 264 -9.86 -7.30 12.80
C ARG A 264 -10.02 -6.02 11.98
N GLU A 265 -11.26 -5.60 11.73
CA GLU A 265 -11.59 -4.41 10.93
C GLU A 265 -11.06 -3.12 11.58
N THR A 266 -11.08 -3.05 12.91
CA THR A 266 -10.51 -1.94 13.68
C THR A 266 -8.98 -1.90 13.56
N ILE A 267 -8.31 -3.05 13.60
CA ILE A 267 -6.85 -3.15 13.38
C ILE A 267 -6.48 -2.71 11.97
N ILE A 268 -7.20 -3.20 10.95
CA ILE A 268 -7.00 -2.82 9.55
C ILE A 268 -7.17 -1.30 9.38
N LYS A 269 -8.25 -0.74 9.92
CA LYS A 269 -8.53 0.70 9.87
C LYS A 269 -7.46 1.54 10.58
N ALA A 270 -6.97 1.09 11.74
CA ALA A 270 -5.88 1.76 12.45
C ALA A 270 -4.55 1.68 11.67
N LYS A 271 -4.23 0.53 11.07
CA LYS A 271 -3.02 0.37 10.25
C LYS A 271 -3.06 1.24 8.99
N ILE A 272 -4.24 1.39 8.35
CA ILE A 272 -4.44 2.34 7.25
C ILE A 272 -4.20 3.78 7.71
N ALA A 273 -4.72 4.18 8.87
CA ALA A 273 -4.48 5.51 9.43
C ALA A 273 -2.99 5.78 9.69
N GLY A 274 -2.30 4.82 10.31
CA GLY A 274 -0.87 4.89 10.59
C GLY A 274 -0.02 5.00 9.32
N ASP A 275 -0.29 4.14 8.33
CA ASP A 275 0.35 4.20 7.00
C ASP A 275 0.19 5.58 6.34
N VAL A 276 -1.03 6.13 6.34
CA VAL A 276 -1.33 7.44 5.73
C VAL A 276 -0.58 8.56 6.44
N ALA A 277 -0.56 8.55 7.78
CA ALA A 277 0.20 9.53 8.56
C ALA A 277 1.70 9.46 8.24
N LEU A 278 2.30 8.27 8.23
CA LEU A 278 3.71 8.07 7.90
C LEU A 278 4.05 8.44 6.45
N LEU A 279 3.13 8.21 5.50
CA LEU A 279 3.29 8.64 4.11
C LEU A 279 3.25 10.17 3.97
N LEU A 280 2.38 10.83 4.73
CA LEU A 280 2.24 12.30 4.73
C LEU A 280 3.44 13.00 5.39
N ILE A 281 3.95 12.45 6.49
CA ILE A 281 5.15 12.93 7.20
C ILE A 281 6.40 12.73 6.32
N ARG A 282 6.47 11.65 5.54
CA ARG A 282 7.66 11.34 4.71
C ARG A 282 8.04 12.50 3.80
N GLY A 283 9.26 13.00 3.98
CA GLY A 283 9.83 14.10 3.20
C GLY A 283 9.80 15.44 3.93
N SER A 284 9.22 15.52 5.13
CA SER A 284 9.58 16.58 6.08
C SER A 284 11.05 16.47 6.49
N VAL A 285 11.64 17.60 6.86
CA VAL A 285 13.03 17.68 7.35
C VAL A 285 13.01 18.21 8.79
N ASP A 286 13.67 17.51 9.70
CA ASP A 286 13.89 17.94 11.08
C ASP A 286 14.90 19.11 11.13
N PRO A 287 14.47 20.33 11.51
CA PRO A 287 15.34 21.49 11.59
C PRO A 287 16.09 21.59 12.93
N ARG A 288 15.87 20.64 13.86
CA ARG A 288 16.52 20.50 15.17
C ARG A 288 16.51 21.76 16.04
N ASN A 289 15.40 22.48 15.98
CA ASN A 289 15.26 23.77 16.66
C ASN A 289 13.93 23.93 17.43
N GLY A 290 13.07 22.89 17.47
CA GLY A 290 11.80 22.90 18.21
C GLY A 290 10.84 23.99 17.75
N LYS A 291 10.85 24.33 16.46
CA LYS A 291 9.94 25.33 15.85
C LYS A 291 8.72 24.72 15.16
N PRO A 292 8.84 23.62 14.39
CA PRO A 292 7.66 22.89 13.94
C PRO A 292 6.79 22.55 15.16
N ASN A 293 5.49 22.80 15.06
CA ASN A 293 4.56 22.47 16.15
C ASN A 293 3.16 22.14 15.65
N SER A 294 2.91 22.28 14.34
CA SER A 294 1.63 22.12 13.69
C SER A 294 1.70 21.13 12.53
N ALA A 295 0.58 20.51 12.22
CA ALA A 295 0.49 19.67 11.03
C ALA A 295 0.74 20.49 9.74
N TYR A 296 0.58 21.82 9.77
CA TYR A 296 0.89 22.69 8.64
C TYR A 296 2.41 22.74 8.36
N ASP A 297 3.24 22.78 9.42
CA ASP A 297 4.70 22.78 9.30
C ASP A 297 5.18 21.50 8.57
N THR A 298 4.71 20.33 9.01
CA THR A 298 5.06 19.03 8.42
C THR A 298 4.53 18.89 6.98
N LEU A 299 3.26 19.25 6.73
CA LEU A 299 2.57 18.95 5.46
C LEU A 299 2.81 19.97 4.34
N ILE A 300 2.87 21.28 4.66
CA ILE A 300 3.03 22.36 3.68
C ILE A 300 4.48 22.83 3.67
N ASP A 301 5.01 23.27 4.81
CA ASP A 301 6.36 23.86 4.90
C ASP A 301 7.49 22.81 4.91
N ARG A 302 7.13 21.52 4.98
CA ARG A 302 8.03 20.35 4.97
C ARG A 302 9.11 20.40 6.07
N GLN A 303 8.78 20.95 7.22
CA GLN A 303 9.61 20.93 8.42
C GLN A 303 8.89 20.13 9.50
N GLY A 304 9.50 19.04 9.98
CA GLY A 304 8.85 18.09 10.87
C GLY A 304 9.68 17.80 12.11
N ASP A 305 9.07 17.81 13.29
CA ASP A 305 9.61 17.22 14.50
C ASP A 305 8.51 16.48 15.28
N CYS A 306 8.79 16.03 16.50
CA CYS A 306 7.85 15.22 17.28
C CYS A 306 6.50 15.93 17.53
N ASP A 307 6.49 17.26 17.70
CA ASP A 307 5.25 18.00 17.94
C ASP A 307 4.42 18.12 16.66
N SER A 308 5.04 18.53 15.55
CA SER A 308 4.31 18.68 14.27
C SER A 308 3.87 17.35 13.67
N ASP A 309 4.70 16.31 13.76
CA ASP A 309 4.38 14.98 13.26
C ASP A 309 3.28 14.32 14.11
N ALA A 310 3.28 14.51 15.43
CA ALA A 310 2.17 14.08 16.28
C ALA A 310 0.85 14.77 15.89
N GLN A 311 0.86 16.09 15.63
CA GLN A 311 -0.34 16.79 15.13
C GLN A 311 -0.81 16.22 13.76
N THR A 312 0.11 15.83 12.87
CA THR A 312 -0.23 15.18 11.60
C THR A 312 -0.85 13.79 11.81
N ILE A 313 -0.32 12.98 12.73
CA ILE A 313 -0.91 11.68 13.11
C ILE A 313 -2.33 11.88 13.64
N LEU A 314 -2.53 12.82 14.57
CA LEU A 314 -3.85 13.14 15.13
C LEU A 314 -4.87 13.47 14.03
N ALA A 315 -4.51 14.33 13.08
CA ALA A 315 -5.41 14.74 12.00
C ALA A 315 -5.90 13.56 11.14
N VAL A 316 -5.01 12.61 10.83
CA VAL A 316 -5.35 11.41 10.05
C VAL A 316 -6.24 10.44 10.84
N PHE A 317 -5.90 10.17 12.10
CA PHE A 317 -6.69 9.26 12.94
C PHE A 317 -8.06 9.85 13.32
N ASP A 318 -8.15 11.15 13.60
CA ASP A 318 -9.41 11.86 13.82
C ASP A 318 -10.31 11.83 12.57
N ALA A 319 -9.75 12.05 11.38
CA ALA A 319 -10.49 11.99 10.12
C ALA A 319 -11.06 10.59 9.85
N LEU A 320 -10.38 9.55 10.34
CA LEU A 320 -10.87 8.17 10.34
C LEU A 320 -11.76 7.85 11.56
N GLY A 321 -12.06 8.81 12.43
CA GLY A 321 -13.01 8.67 13.53
C GLY A 321 -12.49 7.91 14.75
N PHE A 322 -11.18 7.87 14.94
CA PHE A 322 -10.60 7.48 16.23
C PHE A 322 -10.66 8.66 17.22
N ASN A 323 -10.60 8.37 18.52
CA ASN A 323 -10.35 9.40 19.52
C ASN A 323 -8.84 9.47 19.76
N THR A 324 -8.27 10.67 19.75
CA THR A 324 -6.82 10.89 19.75
C THR A 324 -6.41 11.96 20.76
N ALA A 325 -5.16 11.95 21.20
CA ALA A 325 -4.57 12.96 22.09
C ALA A 325 -3.05 13.01 21.87
N ILE A 326 -2.38 14.02 22.43
CA ILE A 326 -0.91 14.07 22.49
C ILE A 326 -0.49 14.11 23.95
N ILE A 327 0.42 13.21 24.35
CA ILE A 327 1.19 13.38 25.58
C ILE A 327 2.52 14.04 25.25
N GLY A 328 2.91 14.99 26.10
CA GLY A 328 4.19 15.67 26.02
C GLY A 328 5.11 15.30 27.17
N SER A 329 6.40 15.39 26.91
CA SER A 329 7.49 15.44 27.87
C SER A 329 8.43 16.60 27.49
N PRO A 330 9.42 16.99 28.33
CA PRO A 330 10.25 18.16 28.06
C PRO A 330 11.00 18.18 26.72
N ASN A 331 11.16 17.04 26.04
CA ASN A 331 11.86 16.93 24.75
C ASN A 331 11.15 15.98 23.75
N HIS A 332 9.88 15.65 23.95
CA HIS A 332 9.17 14.70 23.08
C HIS A 332 7.66 14.87 23.17
N ALA A 333 6.96 14.55 22.08
CA ALA A 333 5.51 14.55 21.99
C ALA A 333 5.07 13.29 21.24
N ASP A 334 4.19 12.50 21.85
CA ASP A 334 3.72 11.22 21.32
C ASP A 334 2.22 11.30 20.99
N ALA A 335 1.87 10.89 19.78
CA ALA A 335 0.48 10.74 19.37
C ALA A 335 -0.10 9.45 19.99
N ILE A 336 -1.14 9.61 20.82
CA ILE A 336 -1.86 8.51 21.44
C ILE A 336 -3.27 8.37 20.87
N ILE A 337 -3.65 7.15 20.54
CA ILE A 337 -4.90 6.80 19.86
C ILE A 337 -5.70 5.85 20.76
N GLU A 338 -6.98 6.14 20.99
CA GLU A 338 -7.90 5.21 21.64
C GLU A 338 -8.45 4.21 20.62
N ILE A 339 -8.09 2.94 20.80
CA ILE A 339 -8.55 1.81 19.99
C ILE A 339 -9.15 0.76 20.92
N ASP A 340 -10.44 0.47 20.73
CA ASP A 340 -11.20 -0.50 21.54
C ASP A 340 -11.11 -0.24 23.07
N GLY A 341 -11.32 1.04 23.45
CA GLY A 341 -11.32 1.50 24.85
C GLY A 341 -9.96 1.45 25.55
N LYS A 342 -8.86 1.29 24.79
CA LYS A 342 -7.48 1.24 25.28
C LYS A 342 -6.66 2.29 24.53
N TRP A 343 -5.67 2.88 25.18
CA TRP A 343 -4.78 3.87 24.56
C TRP A 343 -3.51 3.22 24.02
N TRP A 344 -3.08 3.70 22.86
CA TRP A 344 -1.96 3.17 22.08
C TRP A 344 -1.09 4.33 21.59
N ASP A 345 0.21 4.24 21.84
CA ASP A 345 1.22 5.05 21.16
C ASP A 345 1.40 4.49 19.74
N PHE A 346 1.33 5.37 18.74
CA PHE A 346 1.66 5.02 17.36
C PHE A 346 3.04 5.58 16.98
N THR A 347 4.07 4.77 17.22
CA THR A 347 5.46 5.13 16.97
C THR A 347 6.13 4.10 16.07
N SER A 348 6.89 4.58 15.07
CA SER A 348 7.68 3.74 14.15
C SER A 348 6.89 2.63 13.42
N ASP A 349 5.64 2.91 13.04
CA ASP A 349 4.71 1.97 12.41
C ASP A 349 4.19 0.83 13.30
N SER A 350 4.33 0.97 14.62
CA SER A 350 3.87 0.03 15.64
C SER A 350 2.84 0.67 16.59
N PHE A 351 1.90 -0.15 17.07
CA PHE A 351 0.97 0.22 18.13
C PHE A 351 1.42 -0.38 19.45
N LEU A 352 1.89 0.46 20.38
CA LEU A 352 2.35 0.07 21.71
C LEU A 352 1.33 0.48 22.76
N ARG A 353 0.93 -0.43 23.65
CA ARG A 353 -0.12 -0.15 24.63
C ARG A 353 0.35 0.80 25.73
N VAL A 354 -0.39 1.89 25.94
CA VAL A 354 -0.10 2.88 26.99
C VAL A 354 -1.11 2.75 28.14
N ASP A 355 -0.62 2.45 29.34
CA ASP A 355 -1.39 2.68 30.57
C ASP A 355 -1.32 4.17 30.91
N MET A 356 -2.34 4.92 30.47
CA MET A 356 -2.42 6.36 30.69
C MET A 356 -2.49 6.75 32.17
N THR A 357 -3.11 5.92 33.02
CA THR A 357 -3.15 6.14 34.47
C THR A 357 -1.76 5.99 35.10
N GLN A 358 -0.88 5.15 34.55
CA GLN A 358 0.53 5.06 34.97
C GLN A 358 1.40 6.16 34.35
N ALA A 359 1.22 6.44 33.05
CA ALA A 359 1.98 7.46 32.33
C ALA A 359 1.81 8.85 32.99
N LEU A 360 0.57 9.26 33.27
CA LEU A 360 0.24 10.57 33.86
C LEU A 360 0.56 10.69 35.36
N LYS A 361 1.02 9.61 36.03
CA LYS A 361 1.59 9.70 37.39
C LYS A 361 3.06 10.15 37.38
N ARG A 362 3.74 10.05 36.22
CA ARG A 362 5.09 10.57 36.06
C ARG A 362 5.06 12.10 36.03
N LYS A 363 5.97 12.75 36.75
CA LYS A 363 6.00 14.23 36.87
C LYS A 363 6.44 14.94 35.60
N ASP A 364 7.06 14.22 34.67
CA ASP A 364 7.59 14.71 33.40
C ASP A 364 6.65 14.47 32.21
N ILE A 365 5.51 13.80 32.41
CA ILE A 365 4.51 13.56 31.35
C ILE A 365 3.27 14.43 31.60
N TYR A 366 2.77 15.08 30.56
CA TYR A 366 1.55 15.89 30.60
C TYR A 366 0.70 15.67 29.35
N ILE A 367 -0.59 16.02 29.43
CA ILE A 367 -1.47 16.05 28.25
C ILE A 367 -1.18 17.34 27.49
N HIS A 368 -0.49 17.24 26.35
CA HIS A 368 -0.23 18.37 25.45
C HIS A 368 -1.49 18.74 24.66
N THR A 369 -2.10 17.75 24.00
CA THR A 369 -3.40 17.88 23.32
C THR A 369 -4.40 16.93 23.96
N ARG A 370 -5.55 17.45 24.41
CA ARG A 370 -6.61 16.69 25.11
C ARG A 370 -7.37 15.78 24.12
N PRO A 371 -8.07 14.73 24.59
CA PRO A 371 -8.86 13.85 23.73
C PRO A 371 -9.85 14.56 22.79
N THR A 372 -9.93 14.08 21.54
CA THR A 372 -10.89 14.55 20.51
C THR A 372 -12.33 14.53 21.00
N ASN A 373 -12.74 13.50 21.75
CA ASN A 373 -14.09 13.38 22.30
C ASN A 373 -14.36 14.34 23.50
N GLY A 374 -13.35 15.11 23.93
CA GLY A 374 -13.43 16.07 25.01
C GLY A 374 -13.52 15.46 26.43
N LEU A 375 -13.53 14.13 26.54
CA LEU A 375 -13.55 13.44 27.83
C LEU A 375 -12.16 13.48 28.48
N PRO A 376 -12.06 13.46 29.82
CA PRO A 376 -10.79 13.24 30.48
C PRO A 376 -10.30 11.81 30.20
N ILE A 377 -9.00 11.66 29.98
CA ILE A 377 -8.33 10.36 29.98
C ILE A 377 -8.48 9.76 31.39
N LYS A 378 -8.88 8.49 31.46
CA LYS A 378 -9.16 7.75 32.71
C LYS A 378 -8.06 6.72 32.99
#